data_AF-A0A016QLS0-F1
#
_entry.id   AF-A0A016QLS0-F1
#
_cell.length_a   1.000
_cell.length_b   1.000
_cell.length_c   1.000
_cell.angle_alpha   90.00
_cell.angle_beta   90.00
_cell.angle_gamma   90.00
#
_symmetry.space_group_name_H-M   'P 1'
#
loop_
_entity.id
_entity.type
_entity.pdbx_description
1 polymer ?
#
loop_
_entity_poly.entity_id
_entity_poly.type
_entity_poly.pdbx_seq_one_letter_code
_entity_poly.pdbx_strand_id
1 'polypeptide(L)'
;MAQQGGQTCKNYEFSAPYSLDSETLKVATKLRAAWQRLEDRFFWRAMTRLNNPAMVLTHCYVDWSSGQDKTQPAHFTLNVDRSMSPKELAGKIAEQQPDDRMWLDSYGVIPQVPNKDYCEGLNMDWTPMYLPGTCVYLAGAKLFCIEGDKPSLNPLAPKPIGFREDLAVERVRKAIKEAHSTYLKEYAQDVSRALLPNGKFSPLPWTGINTAIIAPTMTLKPDLTFLKDKAQEAGNSLGGVFRGTAYPYYLQGLSGPSLALRAHLLPKTNDVLGLPNPPGVWKLEEFKRRFPLNNPAMYERFGYTSLFQVWNEVKPRLLPEPASAKPLRQMIYMAAGGNVYLPNLVPVPVPAPMLLLEFAAGLPYTGPQSRFTWVSVGEGYEVPRVNGVPAGYGAITK
;
A
#
# COMPACT_ATOMS: atom_id res chain seq x y z
N MET A 1 -49.91 -1.15 -10.81
CA MET A 1 -49.24 -1.58 -12.06
C MET A 1 -48.60 -0.36 -12.69
N ALA A 2 -47.26 -0.31 -12.71
CA ALA A 2 -46.48 0.61 -13.52
C ALA A 2 -45.27 -0.18 -14.02
N GLN A 3 -45.19 -0.35 -15.33
CA GLN A 3 -44.10 -1.03 -16.04
C GLN A 3 -42.88 -0.11 -16.04
N GLN A 4 -41.86 -0.44 -15.25
CA GLN A 4 -40.48 -0.02 -15.54
C GLN A 4 -39.82 -1.18 -16.31
N GLY A 5 -39.14 -0.83 -17.40
CA GLY A 5 -38.48 -1.76 -18.31
C GLY A 5 -37.66 -2.79 -17.55
N GLY A 6 -38.07 -4.06 -17.66
CA GLY A 6 -37.43 -5.18 -17.01
C GLY A 6 -36.04 -5.44 -17.58
N GLN A 7 -35.03 -4.78 -17.03
CA GLN A 7 -33.78 -5.50 -16.82
C GLN A 7 -34.05 -6.47 -15.68
N THR A 8 -34.37 -7.71 -16.03
CA THR A 8 -34.25 -8.84 -15.12
C THR A 8 -32.80 -8.88 -14.66
N CYS A 9 -32.48 -8.29 -13.51
CA CYS A 9 -31.23 -8.58 -12.82
C CYS A 9 -31.20 -10.09 -12.64
N LYS A 10 -30.32 -10.77 -13.35
CA LYS A 10 -30.11 -12.20 -13.14
C LYS A 10 -29.62 -12.33 -11.70
N ASN A 11 -30.43 -12.96 -10.86
CA ASN A 11 -30.06 -13.22 -9.48
C ASN A 11 -28.99 -14.31 -9.50
N TYR A 12 -27.74 -13.89 -9.32
CA TYR A 12 -26.61 -14.80 -9.16
C TYR A 12 -26.33 -14.94 -7.66
N GLU A 13 -26.35 -16.18 -7.19
CA GLU A 13 -25.97 -16.51 -5.81
C GLU A 13 -24.64 -17.24 -5.83
N PHE A 14 -23.68 -16.75 -5.04
CA PHE A 14 -22.37 -17.36 -4.89
C PHE A 14 -22.13 -17.63 -3.40
N SER A 15 -21.60 -18.81 -3.10
CA SER A 15 -21.25 -19.19 -1.74
C SER A 15 -19.74 -19.32 -1.60
N ALA A 16 -19.19 -18.75 -0.53
CA ALA A 16 -17.80 -18.94 -0.15
C ALA A 16 -17.68 -19.22 1.35
N PRO A 17 -16.74 -20.09 1.75
CA PRO A 17 -16.36 -20.24 3.15
C PRO A 17 -15.81 -18.91 3.71
N TYR A 18 -16.02 -18.70 5.01
CA TYR A 18 -15.37 -17.61 5.73
C TYR A 18 -13.89 -17.89 5.93
N SER A 19 -13.07 -16.87 5.66
CA SER A 19 -11.66 -16.80 6.00
C SER A 19 -11.46 -16.34 7.43
N LEU A 20 -10.41 -16.83 8.09
CA LEU A 20 -10.06 -16.36 9.43
C LEU A 20 -9.38 -14.99 9.38
N ASP A 21 -9.76 -14.12 10.30
CA ASP A 21 -9.16 -12.82 10.57
C ASP A 21 -7.62 -12.86 10.58
N SER A 22 -7.07 -13.79 11.36
CA SER A 22 -5.63 -14.02 11.50
C SER A 22 -4.96 -14.43 10.18
N GLU A 23 -5.65 -15.14 9.29
CA GLU A 23 -5.10 -15.44 7.96
C GLU A 23 -5.22 -14.27 7.00
N THR A 24 -6.32 -13.52 7.01
CA THR A 24 -6.41 -12.32 6.17
C THR A 24 -5.34 -11.29 6.54
N LEU A 25 -5.01 -11.17 7.84
CA LEU A 25 -3.88 -10.36 8.31
C LEU A 25 -2.52 -10.88 7.85
N LYS A 26 -2.31 -12.19 7.83
CA LYS A 26 -1.08 -12.80 7.28
C LYS A 26 -0.98 -12.56 5.78
N VAL A 27 -2.06 -12.70 5.03
CA VAL A 27 -2.12 -12.40 3.59
C VAL A 27 -1.76 -10.93 3.36
N ALA A 28 -2.41 -10.01 4.07
CA ALA A 28 -2.10 -8.58 4.02
C ALA A 28 -0.60 -8.30 4.33
N THR A 29 -0.05 -8.92 5.36
CA THR A 29 1.37 -8.80 5.73
C THR A 29 2.29 -9.30 4.61
N LYS A 30 1.95 -10.42 3.94
CA LYS A 30 2.70 -10.93 2.79
C LYS A 30 2.62 -9.98 1.59
N LEU A 31 1.48 -9.34 1.34
CA LEU A 31 1.34 -8.35 0.27
C LEU A 31 2.22 -7.12 0.55
N ARG A 32 2.27 -6.64 1.80
CA ARG A 32 3.21 -5.59 2.22
C ARG A 32 4.65 -6.03 1.99
N ALA A 33 5.03 -7.22 2.46
CA ALA A 33 6.38 -7.75 2.33
C ALA A 33 6.83 -7.85 0.86
N ALA A 34 5.93 -8.32 -0.03
CA ALA A 34 6.21 -8.40 -1.47
C ALA A 34 6.52 -7.01 -2.07
N TRP A 35 5.79 -5.97 -1.68
CA TRP A 35 6.04 -4.61 -2.16
C TRP A 35 7.32 -4.02 -1.56
N GLN A 36 7.52 -4.18 -0.25
CA GLN A 36 8.74 -3.74 0.43
C GLN A 36 9.99 -4.35 -0.20
N ARG A 37 9.96 -5.65 -0.51
CA ARG A 37 11.01 -6.34 -1.24
C ARG A 37 11.24 -5.76 -2.63
N LEU A 38 10.17 -5.50 -3.40
CA LEU A 38 10.27 -4.84 -4.71
C LEU A 38 10.94 -3.46 -4.61
N GLU A 39 10.49 -2.62 -3.68
CA GLU A 39 10.98 -1.27 -3.47
C GLU A 39 12.47 -1.26 -3.09
N ASP A 40 12.87 -2.09 -2.12
CA ASP A 40 14.26 -2.13 -1.66
C ASP A 40 15.20 -2.64 -2.76
N ARG A 41 14.82 -3.71 -3.47
CA ARG A 41 15.56 -4.23 -4.63
C ARG A 41 15.72 -3.19 -5.72
N PHE A 42 14.65 -2.45 -6.00
CA PHE A 42 14.63 -1.42 -7.05
C PHE A 42 15.69 -0.35 -6.79
N PHE A 43 15.74 0.14 -5.55
CA PHE A 43 16.75 1.11 -5.13
C PHE A 43 18.16 0.52 -5.19
N TRP A 44 18.40 -0.64 -4.57
CA TRP A 44 19.75 -1.21 -4.50
C TRP A 44 20.29 -1.60 -5.86
N ARG A 45 19.43 -2.05 -6.79
CA ARG A 45 19.81 -2.31 -8.18
C ARG A 45 20.32 -1.03 -8.86
N ALA A 46 19.58 0.07 -8.71
CA ALA A 46 19.97 1.35 -9.28
C ALA A 46 21.26 1.89 -8.66
N MET A 47 21.38 1.83 -7.33
CA MET A 47 22.54 2.32 -6.59
C MET A 47 23.81 1.51 -6.90
N THR A 48 23.73 0.18 -6.90
CA THR A 48 24.85 -0.70 -7.23
C THR A 48 25.31 -0.53 -8.67
N ARG A 49 24.37 -0.31 -9.60
CA ARG A 49 24.74 -0.07 -11.00
C ARG A 49 25.36 1.31 -11.22
N LEU A 50 24.83 2.34 -10.55
CA LEU A 50 25.39 3.68 -10.58
C LEU A 50 26.86 3.66 -10.15
N ASN A 51 27.16 2.99 -9.03
CA ASN A 51 28.49 2.93 -8.44
C ASN A 51 29.32 1.71 -8.86
N ASN A 52 29.00 1.10 -10.01
CA ASN A 52 29.79 0.02 -10.59
C ASN A 52 31.14 0.58 -11.08
N PRO A 53 32.30 -0.01 -10.73
CA PRO A 53 32.49 -1.33 -10.12
C PRO A 53 32.60 -1.37 -8.60
N ALA A 54 32.77 -0.24 -7.92
CA ALA A 54 32.96 -0.20 -6.47
C ALA A 54 31.86 -0.94 -5.70
N MET A 55 30.59 -0.65 -5.99
CA MET A 55 29.47 -1.32 -5.31
C MET A 55 29.24 -2.76 -5.77
N VAL A 56 29.69 -3.15 -6.97
CA VAL A 56 29.67 -4.58 -7.35
C VAL A 56 30.66 -5.35 -6.48
N LEU A 57 31.87 -4.82 -6.30
CA LEU A 57 32.89 -5.43 -5.45
C LEU A 57 32.46 -5.54 -3.99
N THR A 58 31.79 -4.51 -3.45
CA THR A 58 31.41 -4.50 -2.03
C THR A 58 30.06 -5.17 -1.75
N HIS A 59 29.05 -4.99 -2.61
CA HIS A 59 27.69 -5.50 -2.34
C HIS A 59 27.36 -6.82 -3.03
N CYS A 60 28.01 -7.18 -4.14
CA CYS A 60 27.68 -8.42 -4.85
C CYS A 60 28.52 -9.62 -4.42
N TYR A 61 29.70 -9.40 -3.83
CA TYR A 61 30.53 -10.48 -3.28
C TYR A 61 30.28 -10.73 -1.79
N VAL A 62 29.79 -9.74 -1.05
CA VAL A 62 29.45 -9.84 0.37
C VAL A 62 27.97 -9.52 0.54
N ASP A 63 27.23 -10.40 1.21
CA ASP A 63 25.83 -10.13 1.53
C ASP A 63 25.76 -9.28 2.80
N TRP A 64 25.42 -8.00 2.61
CA TRP A 64 25.21 -7.06 3.71
C TRP A 64 23.78 -7.05 4.24
N SER A 65 22.90 -7.94 3.75
CA SER A 65 21.50 -7.96 4.18
C SER A 65 21.37 -7.96 5.70
N SER A 66 20.54 -7.08 6.24
CA SER A 66 20.22 -7.05 7.67
C SER A 66 19.48 -8.31 8.17
N GLY A 67 19.17 -9.24 7.27
CA GLY A 67 18.51 -10.50 7.57
C GLY A 67 17.01 -10.33 7.76
N GLN A 68 16.26 -10.88 6.80
CA GLN A 68 14.81 -11.03 6.73
C GLN A 68 14.03 -9.72 6.57
N ASP A 69 13.14 -9.74 5.56
CA ASP A 69 11.94 -8.91 5.44
C ASP A 69 11.11 -9.00 6.74
N LYS A 70 11.53 -8.34 7.81
CA LYS A 70 10.76 -8.22 9.06
C LYS A 70 9.69 -7.15 8.87
N THR A 71 8.91 -7.32 7.82
CA THR A 71 7.71 -6.56 7.57
C THR A 71 6.87 -6.62 8.83
N GLN A 72 6.56 -5.47 9.39
CA GLN A 72 5.67 -5.39 10.53
C GLN A 72 4.31 -6.00 10.13
N PRO A 73 3.63 -6.72 11.03
CA PRO A 73 2.30 -7.23 10.73
C PRO A 73 1.38 -6.12 10.22
N ALA A 74 0.57 -6.43 9.21
CA ALA A 74 -0.50 -5.52 8.79
C ALA A 74 -1.46 -5.27 9.96
N HIS A 75 -2.02 -4.07 10.02
CA HIS A 75 -2.99 -3.69 11.04
C HIS A 75 -4.40 -3.89 10.50
N PHE A 76 -5.28 -4.53 11.28
CA PHE A 76 -6.69 -4.59 10.93
C PHE A 76 -7.30 -3.20 11.08
N THR A 77 -7.73 -2.64 9.96
CA THR A 77 -8.43 -1.35 9.91
C THR A 77 -9.65 -1.51 9.03
N LEU A 78 -10.83 -1.28 9.61
CA LEU A 78 -12.08 -1.30 8.88
C LEU A 78 -12.22 0.01 8.09
N ASN A 79 -12.18 -0.11 6.77
CA ASN A 79 -12.30 1.01 5.85
C ASN A 79 -13.75 1.43 5.70
N VAL A 80 -13.96 2.74 5.83
CA VAL A 80 -15.22 3.42 5.54
C VAL A 80 -14.88 4.67 4.74
N ASP A 81 -15.07 4.56 3.43
CA ASP A 81 -14.84 5.65 2.48
C ASP A 81 -16.14 6.43 2.27
N ARG A 82 -16.04 7.75 2.06
CA ARG A 82 -17.19 8.62 1.78
C ARG A 82 -18.02 8.17 0.58
N SER A 83 -17.38 7.59 -0.43
CA SER A 83 -18.05 7.05 -1.63
C SER A 83 -18.93 5.84 -1.33
N MET A 84 -18.82 5.22 -0.15
CA MET A 84 -19.61 4.06 0.24
C MET A 84 -20.98 4.43 0.78
N SER A 85 -21.23 5.69 1.14
CA SER A 85 -22.48 6.13 1.77
C SER A 85 -23.20 7.20 0.93
N PRO A 86 -24.54 7.25 0.97
CA PRO A 86 -25.33 8.29 0.32
C PRO A 86 -24.96 9.71 0.80
N LYS A 87 -25.17 10.71 -0.06
CA LYS A 87 -24.81 12.11 0.22
C LYS A 87 -25.54 12.69 1.44
N GLU A 88 -26.72 12.16 1.75
CA GLU A 88 -27.57 12.50 2.88
C GLU A 88 -26.93 12.17 4.25
N LEU A 89 -25.91 11.30 4.25
CA LEU A 89 -25.11 10.93 5.42
C LEU A 89 -23.69 11.52 5.39
N ALA A 90 -23.41 12.44 4.46
CA ALA A 90 -22.11 13.11 4.40
C ALA A 90 -21.78 13.77 5.74
N GLY A 91 -20.60 13.44 6.29
CA GLY A 91 -20.14 13.95 7.59
C GLY A 91 -20.81 13.33 8.82
N LYS A 92 -21.75 12.40 8.66
CA LYS A 92 -22.41 11.70 9.80
C LYS A 92 -21.78 10.36 10.13
N ILE A 93 -21.26 9.65 9.14
CA ILE A 93 -20.48 8.44 9.35
C ILE A 93 -19.01 8.82 9.33
N ALA A 94 -18.29 8.53 10.41
CA ALA A 94 -16.87 8.81 10.51
C ALA A 94 -16.09 8.02 9.45
N GLU A 95 -15.38 8.75 8.60
CA GLU A 95 -14.52 8.19 7.58
C GLU A 95 -13.30 7.51 8.22
N GLN A 96 -12.88 6.41 7.62
CA GLN A 96 -11.71 5.67 8.06
C GLN A 96 -11.01 5.09 6.85
N GLN A 97 -9.84 5.62 6.53
CA GLN A 97 -9.05 5.16 5.39
C GLN A 97 -8.45 3.77 5.66
N PRO A 98 -8.15 2.98 4.60
CA PRO A 98 -7.37 1.76 4.75
C PRO A 98 -6.02 2.02 5.44
N ASP A 99 -5.60 1.12 6.34
CA ASP A 99 -4.20 1.06 6.80
C ASP A 99 -3.44 0.01 6.00
N ASP A 100 -3.11 0.35 4.75
CA ASP A 100 -2.42 -0.51 3.79
C ASP A 100 -1.01 0.01 3.48
N ARG A 101 -0.29 0.48 4.50
CA ARG A 101 1.07 1.04 4.39
C ARG A 101 2.03 0.08 3.68
N MET A 102 2.15 0.22 2.36
CA MET A 102 2.96 -0.68 1.53
C MET A 102 4.46 -0.39 1.64
N TRP A 103 4.85 0.81 2.05
CA TRP A 103 6.25 1.24 2.13
C TRP A 103 7.08 0.48 3.18
N LEU A 104 8.41 0.55 3.06
CA LEU A 104 9.35 -0.07 4.00
C LEU A 104 9.15 0.44 5.43
N ASP A 105 9.14 -0.47 6.41
CA ASP A 105 8.97 -0.12 7.82
C ASP A 105 10.17 0.66 8.40
N SER A 106 11.34 0.53 7.77
CA SER A 106 12.51 1.36 8.04
C SER A 106 13.31 1.62 6.77
N TYR A 107 13.97 2.78 6.71
CA TYR A 107 14.88 3.12 5.63
C TYR A 107 16.28 3.24 6.21
N GLY A 108 17.19 2.41 5.73
CA GLY A 108 18.58 2.35 6.20
C GLY A 108 19.58 2.41 5.05
N VAL A 109 20.85 2.51 5.41
CA VAL A 109 22.00 2.49 4.49
C VAL A 109 22.45 1.08 4.13
N ILE A 110 21.71 0.06 4.59
CA ILE A 110 21.98 -1.36 4.36
C ILE A 110 20.74 -1.99 3.71
N PRO A 111 20.89 -2.89 2.73
CA PRO A 111 19.78 -3.65 2.16
C PRO A 111 19.04 -4.51 3.19
N GLN A 112 17.72 -4.56 3.08
CA GLN A 112 16.89 -5.53 3.80
C GLN A 112 16.78 -6.83 3.00
N VAL A 113 16.89 -6.74 1.67
CA VAL A 113 16.89 -7.88 0.77
C VAL A 113 18.29 -8.50 0.60
N PRO A 114 18.40 -9.81 0.36
CA PRO A 114 19.67 -10.48 0.05
C PRO A 114 20.36 -9.91 -1.19
N ASN A 115 21.69 -9.89 -1.23
CA ASN A 115 22.41 -9.31 -2.35
C ASN A 115 22.07 -9.88 -3.73
N LYS A 116 21.79 -11.19 -3.83
CA LYS A 116 21.35 -11.85 -5.08
C LYS A 116 20.16 -11.14 -5.73
N ASP A 117 19.28 -10.55 -4.93
CA ASP A 117 18.05 -9.94 -5.40
C ASP A 117 18.29 -8.65 -6.22
N TYR A 118 19.40 -7.95 -6.00
CA TYR A 118 19.77 -6.74 -6.75
C TYR A 118 21.09 -6.86 -7.52
N CYS A 119 21.91 -7.86 -7.25
CA CYS A 119 23.18 -8.10 -7.94
C CYS A 119 23.10 -9.08 -9.12
N GLU A 120 22.02 -9.85 -9.26
CA GLU A 120 21.92 -10.87 -10.31
C GLU A 120 22.15 -10.29 -11.72
N GLY A 121 23.09 -10.89 -12.46
CA GLY A 121 23.44 -10.47 -13.82
C GLY A 121 24.18 -9.13 -13.94
N LEU A 122 24.63 -8.51 -12.83
CA LEU A 122 25.56 -7.37 -12.89
C LEU A 122 26.98 -7.86 -13.11
N ASN A 123 27.58 -7.40 -14.22
CA ASN A 123 29.01 -7.53 -14.46
C ASN A 123 29.74 -6.26 -14.03
N MET A 124 31.02 -6.37 -13.72
CA MET A 124 31.87 -5.21 -13.49
C MET A 124 31.94 -4.34 -14.76
N ASP A 125 31.74 -3.04 -14.60
CA ASP A 125 31.78 -2.03 -15.63
C ASP A 125 32.76 -0.93 -15.22
N TRP A 126 33.97 -1.00 -15.80
CA TRP A 126 35.09 -0.10 -15.55
C TRP A 126 35.04 1.19 -16.36
N THR A 127 33.92 1.46 -17.05
CA THR A 127 33.79 2.70 -17.84
C THR A 127 34.00 3.92 -16.95
N PRO A 128 34.99 4.78 -17.26
CA PRO A 128 35.32 5.92 -16.40
C PRO A 128 34.20 6.95 -16.46
N MET A 129 33.55 7.19 -15.32
CA MET A 129 32.51 8.22 -15.19
C MET A 129 32.99 9.49 -14.51
N TYR A 130 34.16 9.45 -13.88
CA TYR A 130 34.59 10.44 -12.90
C TYR A 130 36.09 10.68 -12.97
N LEU A 131 36.47 11.96 -12.94
CA LEU A 131 37.86 12.40 -12.78
C LEU A 131 37.97 13.24 -11.49
N PRO A 132 38.78 12.82 -10.50
CA PRO A 132 38.91 13.51 -9.22
C PRO A 132 39.53 14.90 -9.38
N GLY A 133 39.02 15.86 -8.59
CA GLY A 133 39.71 17.12 -8.36
C GLY A 133 40.74 17.01 -7.25
N THR A 134 41.73 17.90 -7.25
CA THR A 134 42.80 17.92 -6.26
C THR A 134 43.10 19.33 -5.77
N CYS A 135 43.18 19.55 -4.45
CA CYS A 135 43.66 20.81 -3.87
C CYS A 135 44.99 20.60 -3.15
N VAL A 136 45.90 21.56 -3.27
CA VAL A 136 47.21 21.55 -2.63
C VAL A 136 47.26 22.59 -1.52
N TYR A 137 47.75 22.18 -0.35
CA TYR A 137 47.87 22.98 0.86
C TYR A 137 49.31 23.06 1.34
N LEU A 138 49.69 24.18 1.95
CA LEU A 138 50.95 24.37 2.66
C LEU A 138 50.67 25.00 4.03
N ALA A 139 51.11 24.33 5.11
CA ALA A 139 50.88 24.79 6.49
C ALA A 139 49.40 25.17 6.79
N GLY A 140 48.46 24.43 6.21
CA GLY A 140 47.00 24.66 6.34
C GLY A 140 46.42 25.71 5.39
N ALA A 141 47.23 26.49 4.68
CA ALA A 141 46.77 27.43 3.67
C ALA A 141 46.56 26.73 2.31
N LYS A 142 45.40 26.93 1.69
CA LYS A 142 45.10 26.42 0.34
C LYS A 142 45.89 27.20 -0.69
N LEU A 143 46.82 26.56 -1.40
CA LEU A 143 47.63 27.19 -2.42
C LEU A 143 46.86 27.31 -3.74
N PHE A 144 46.43 26.16 -4.28
CA PHE A 144 45.67 26.10 -5.52
C PHE A 144 44.85 24.79 -5.59
N CYS A 145 43.88 24.76 -6.49
CA CYS A 145 43.09 23.58 -6.79
C CYS A 145 43.09 23.31 -8.30
N ILE A 146 43.17 22.04 -8.64
CA ILE A 146 42.88 21.51 -9.97
C ILE A 146 41.49 20.90 -9.85
N GLU A 147 40.47 21.68 -10.18
CA GLU A 147 39.06 21.33 -9.98
C GLU A 147 38.21 21.76 -11.17
N GLY A 148 37.09 21.07 -11.38
CA GLY A 148 36.11 21.44 -12.40
C GLY A 148 35.07 22.44 -11.89
N ASP A 149 34.00 22.59 -12.67
CA ASP A 149 32.93 23.55 -12.41
C ASP A 149 31.78 22.96 -11.57
N LYS A 150 31.47 21.66 -11.77
CA LYS A 150 30.37 20.97 -11.09
C LYS A 150 30.62 20.80 -9.60
N PRO A 151 29.79 21.38 -8.71
CA PRO A 151 29.92 21.18 -7.28
C PRO A 151 29.50 19.76 -6.87
N SER A 152 30.17 19.22 -5.86
CA SER A 152 29.73 18.01 -5.15
C SER A 152 28.83 18.37 -3.97
N LEU A 153 28.18 17.38 -3.36
CA LEU A 153 27.42 17.57 -2.12
C LEU A 153 28.31 17.93 -0.92
N ASN A 154 29.63 17.72 -1.01
CA ASN A 154 30.58 18.18 0.00
C ASN A 154 31.29 19.47 -0.49
N PRO A 155 30.99 20.65 0.10
CA PRO A 155 31.60 21.90 -0.31
C PRO A 155 33.08 22.02 0.06
N LEU A 156 33.57 21.15 0.95
CA LEU A 156 34.99 21.10 1.35
C LEU A 156 35.84 20.17 0.48
N ALA A 157 35.20 19.35 -0.36
CA ALA A 157 35.90 18.49 -1.29
C ALA A 157 36.26 19.26 -2.57
N PRO A 158 37.46 19.04 -3.15
CA PRO A 158 37.78 19.57 -4.47
C PRO A 158 36.72 19.17 -5.49
N LYS A 159 36.28 20.12 -6.33
CA LYS A 159 35.28 19.80 -7.35
C LYS A 159 35.86 18.83 -8.39
N PRO A 160 35.10 17.83 -8.84
CA PRO A 160 35.58 16.89 -9.86
C PRO A 160 36.00 17.63 -11.12
N ILE A 161 37.13 17.24 -11.71
CA ILE A 161 37.57 17.80 -13.00
C ILE A 161 36.58 17.40 -14.11
N GLY A 162 36.00 16.21 -14.01
CA GLY A 162 34.97 15.75 -14.94
C GLY A 162 34.03 14.73 -14.30
N PHE A 163 32.74 14.83 -14.65
CA PHE A 163 31.73 13.84 -14.27
C PHE A 163 30.75 13.61 -15.43
N ARG A 164 30.72 12.37 -15.93
CA ARG A 164 29.82 11.87 -16.98
C ARG A 164 28.43 11.59 -16.40
N GLU A 165 27.71 12.68 -16.14
CA GLU A 165 26.35 12.63 -15.62
C GLU A 165 25.38 11.92 -16.58
N ASP A 166 25.60 12.06 -17.89
CA ASP A 166 24.87 11.36 -18.94
C ASP A 166 24.95 9.83 -18.77
N LEU A 167 26.16 9.30 -18.56
CA LEU A 167 26.40 7.88 -18.35
C LEU A 167 25.87 7.41 -16.98
N ALA A 168 26.02 8.24 -15.94
CA ALA A 168 25.48 7.95 -14.61
C ALA A 168 23.94 7.81 -14.65
N VAL A 169 23.26 8.74 -15.35
CA VAL A 169 21.82 8.70 -15.59
C VAL A 169 21.45 7.48 -16.44
N GLU A 170 22.19 7.17 -17.50
CA GLU A 170 21.96 6.00 -18.34
C GLU A 170 22.01 4.70 -17.52
N ARG A 171 23.00 4.56 -16.64
CA ARG A 171 23.12 3.41 -15.74
C ARG A 171 21.89 3.26 -14.84
N VAL A 172 21.41 4.35 -14.23
CA VAL A 172 20.19 4.31 -13.40
C VAL A 172 18.97 3.96 -14.25
N ARG A 173 18.79 4.56 -15.44
CA ARG A 173 17.68 4.23 -16.36
C ARG A 173 17.70 2.76 -16.79
N LYS A 174 18.89 2.20 -17.05
CA LYS A 174 19.04 0.79 -17.40
C LYS A 174 18.65 -0.12 -16.23
N ALA A 175 19.01 0.24 -14.99
CA ALA A 175 18.55 -0.45 -13.79
C ALA A 175 17.03 -0.37 -13.63
N ILE A 176 16.42 0.80 -13.83
CA ILE A 176 14.97 0.99 -13.77
C ILE A 176 14.25 0.09 -14.78
N LYS A 177 14.75 0.03 -16.02
CA LYS A 177 14.19 -0.78 -17.10
C LYS A 177 14.25 -2.28 -16.78
N GLU A 178 15.41 -2.77 -16.34
CA GLU A 178 15.59 -4.18 -15.97
C GLU A 178 14.73 -4.58 -14.78
N ALA A 179 14.63 -3.72 -13.77
CA ALA A 179 13.79 -3.97 -12.62
C ALA A 179 12.30 -4.03 -12.99
N HIS A 180 11.83 -3.18 -13.91
CA HIS A 180 10.46 -3.27 -14.42
C HIS A 180 10.18 -4.58 -15.16
N SER A 181 11.16 -5.14 -15.88
CA SER A 181 10.96 -6.43 -16.57
C SER A 181 11.05 -7.63 -15.65
N THR A 182 11.95 -7.60 -14.67
CA THR A 182 12.27 -8.78 -13.83
C THR A 182 11.55 -8.73 -12.49
N TYR A 183 11.73 -7.66 -11.71
CA TYR A 183 11.21 -7.60 -10.36
C TYR A 183 9.69 -7.46 -10.32
N LEU A 184 9.10 -6.85 -11.36
CA LEU A 184 7.64 -6.79 -11.44
C LEU A 184 7.00 -8.17 -11.61
N LYS A 185 7.64 -9.04 -12.40
CA LYS A 185 7.19 -10.43 -12.59
C LYS A 185 7.27 -11.19 -11.27
N GLU A 186 8.39 -11.07 -10.56
CA GLU A 186 8.56 -11.70 -9.25
C GLU A 186 7.59 -11.14 -8.20
N TYR A 187 7.36 -9.83 -8.20
CA TYR A 187 6.35 -9.21 -7.35
C TYR A 187 4.95 -9.80 -7.61
N ALA A 188 4.55 -9.91 -8.88
CA ALA A 188 3.27 -10.53 -9.24
C ALA A 188 3.18 -12.00 -8.81
N GLN A 189 4.30 -12.74 -8.85
CA GLN A 189 4.36 -14.11 -8.33
C GLN A 189 4.23 -14.17 -6.81
N ASP A 190 4.90 -13.27 -6.08
CA ASP A 190 4.82 -13.20 -4.61
C ASP A 190 3.42 -12.80 -4.15
N VAL A 191 2.79 -11.84 -4.83
CA VAL A 191 1.37 -11.47 -4.63
C VAL A 191 0.46 -12.66 -4.90
N SER A 192 0.62 -13.34 -6.03
CA SER A 192 -0.20 -14.51 -6.39
C SER A 192 -0.06 -15.62 -5.35
N ARG A 193 1.16 -15.87 -4.88
CA ARG A 193 1.45 -16.87 -3.83
C ARG A 193 0.82 -16.48 -2.49
N ALA A 194 0.82 -15.21 -2.14
CA ALA A 194 0.16 -14.71 -0.93
C ALA A 194 -1.36 -14.91 -0.97
N LEU A 195 -1.95 -14.83 -2.16
CA LEU A 195 -3.40 -14.93 -2.39
C LEU A 195 -3.90 -16.36 -2.65
N LEU A 196 -3.04 -17.37 -2.58
CA LEU A 196 -3.46 -18.75 -2.79
C LEU A 196 -4.45 -19.20 -1.71
N PRO A 197 -5.56 -19.86 -2.09
CA PRO A 197 -6.51 -20.41 -1.14
C PRO A 197 -5.85 -21.48 -0.26
N ASN A 198 -6.30 -21.58 0.98
CA ASN A 198 -5.92 -22.63 1.92
C ASN A 198 -7.08 -22.90 2.89
N GLY A 199 -6.92 -23.86 3.80
CA GLY A 199 -7.99 -24.27 4.74
C GLY A 199 -8.49 -23.16 5.69
N LYS A 200 -7.85 -21.99 5.73
CA LYS A 200 -8.20 -20.85 6.58
C LYS A 200 -8.39 -19.54 5.79
N PHE A 201 -8.13 -19.56 4.48
CA PHE A 201 -8.27 -18.42 3.57
C PHE A 201 -8.94 -18.86 2.27
N SER A 202 -10.15 -18.37 2.03
CA SER A 202 -11.01 -18.73 0.89
C SER A 202 -11.34 -17.49 0.07
N PRO A 203 -10.41 -17.01 -0.77
CA PRO A 203 -10.62 -15.88 -1.66
C PRO A 203 -11.53 -16.24 -2.84
N LEU A 204 -12.35 -15.28 -3.23
CA LEU A 204 -13.13 -15.24 -4.46
C LEU A 204 -12.54 -14.18 -5.39
N PRO A 205 -11.86 -14.57 -6.47
CA PRO A 205 -11.42 -13.62 -7.50
C PRO A 205 -12.65 -13.09 -8.26
N TRP A 206 -12.75 -11.78 -8.49
CA TRP A 206 -13.86 -11.16 -9.21
C TRP A 206 -13.47 -10.69 -10.61
N THR A 207 -14.33 -10.94 -11.61
CA THR A 207 -14.13 -10.43 -12.96
C THR A 207 -14.75 -9.04 -13.10
N GLY A 208 -13.96 -8.00 -13.39
CA GLY A 208 -14.45 -6.62 -13.49
C GLY A 208 -13.33 -5.57 -13.58
N ILE A 209 -13.73 -4.29 -13.71
CA ILE A 209 -12.86 -3.16 -14.10
C ILE A 209 -11.59 -2.97 -13.25
N ASN A 210 -11.55 -3.49 -12.01
CA ASN A 210 -10.36 -3.45 -11.15
C ASN A 210 -10.03 -4.79 -10.46
N THR A 211 -10.41 -5.94 -11.08
CA THR A 211 -10.07 -7.33 -10.68
C THR A 211 -9.80 -7.52 -9.18
N ALA A 212 -10.83 -7.26 -8.37
CA ALA A 212 -10.74 -7.39 -6.92
C ALA A 212 -10.77 -8.86 -6.51
N ILE A 213 -10.04 -9.19 -5.46
CA ILE A 213 -10.18 -10.46 -4.74
C ILE A 213 -10.88 -10.16 -3.44
N ILE A 214 -11.94 -10.93 -3.15
CA ILE A 214 -12.75 -10.75 -1.95
C ILE A 214 -12.68 -12.02 -1.14
N ALA A 215 -12.49 -11.91 0.17
CA ALA A 215 -12.64 -13.02 1.09
C ALA A 215 -13.62 -12.62 2.20
N PRO A 216 -14.78 -13.28 2.33
CA PRO A 216 -15.60 -13.15 3.54
C PRO A 216 -14.73 -13.48 4.75
N THR A 217 -14.74 -12.64 5.77
CA THR A 217 -13.84 -12.75 6.92
C THR A 217 -14.62 -12.90 8.20
N MET A 218 -14.16 -13.79 9.08
CA MET A 218 -14.70 -13.96 10.42
C MET A 218 -13.61 -13.98 11.48
N THR A 219 -13.98 -13.69 12.71
CA THR A 219 -13.14 -13.94 13.89
C THR A 219 -13.74 -15.04 14.76
N LEU A 220 -12.88 -15.81 15.41
CA LEU A 220 -13.27 -16.81 16.41
C LEU A 220 -13.48 -16.19 17.80
N LYS A 221 -13.21 -14.88 17.95
CA LYS A 221 -13.36 -14.13 19.21
C LYS A 221 -14.49 -13.09 19.03
N PRO A 222 -15.76 -13.51 19.06
CA PRO A 222 -16.87 -12.57 18.88
C PRO A 222 -16.92 -11.56 20.02
N ASP A 223 -17.26 -10.33 19.67
CA ASP A 223 -17.58 -9.28 20.62
C ASP A 223 -19.05 -8.90 20.45
N LEU A 224 -19.79 -8.75 21.56
CA LEU A 224 -21.17 -8.25 21.58
C LEU A 224 -21.26 -6.84 22.17
N THR A 225 -20.20 -6.38 22.84
CA THR A 225 -20.16 -5.06 23.47
C THR A 225 -20.23 -3.95 22.43
N PHE A 226 -19.75 -4.20 21.20
CA PHE A 226 -19.86 -3.28 20.08
C PHE A 226 -21.28 -2.80 19.81
N LEU A 227 -22.33 -3.60 20.08
CA LEU A 227 -23.71 -3.24 19.74
C LEU A 227 -24.15 -1.96 20.43
N LYS A 228 -23.82 -1.84 21.72
CA LYS A 228 -24.16 -0.65 22.51
C LYS A 228 -23.40 0.57 21.97
N ASP A 229 -22.10 0.41 21.75
CA ASP A 229 -21.23 1.50 21.31
C ASP A 229 -21.59 1.98 19.91
N LYS A 230 -21.84 1.06 18.98
CA LYS A 230 -22.26 1.38 17.60
C LYS A 230 -23.68 1.90 17.50
N ALA A 231 -24.60 1.43 18.36
CA ALA A 231 -25.91 2.05 18.50
C ALA A 231 -25.82 3.50 18.99
N GLN A 232 -24.98 3.74 19.99
CA GLN A 232 -24.78 5.09 20.53
C GLN A 232 -24.11 6.01 19.52
N GLU A 233 -23.10 5.52 18.77
CA GLU A 233 -22.45 6.22 17.65
C GLU A 233 -23.49 6.62 16.60
N ALA A 234 -24.32 5.69 16.13
CA ALA A 234 -25.36 5.95 15.14
C ALA A 234 -26.44 6.92 15.66
N GLY A 235 -26.93 6.70 16.89
CA GLY A 235 -27.97 7.52 17.51
C GLY A 235 -27.52 8.97 17.73
N ASN A 236 -26.28 9.18 18.17
CA ASN A 236 -25.71 10.52 18.37
C ASN A 236 -25.48 11.24 17.03
N SER A 237 -25.01 10.53 16.01
CA SER A 237 -24.70 11.10 14.70
C SER A 237 -25.94 11.43 13.87
N LEU A 238 -27.00 10.62 14.00
CA LEU A 238 -28.26 10.81 13.28
C LEU A 238 -29.23 11.74 14.01
N GLY A 239 -29.21 11.75 15.35
CA GLY A 239 -30.08 12.58 16.18
C GLY A 239 -31.56 12.22 16.11
N GLY A 240 -32.40 13.05 16.73
CA GLY A 240 -33.87 12.91 16.70
C GLY A 240 -34.36 11.53 17.13
N VAL A 241 -35.28 10.94 16.35
CA VAL A 241 -35.84 9.61 16.61
C VAL A 241 -34.76 8.52 16.67
N PHE A 242 -33.69 8.63 15.86
CA PHE A 242 -32.61 7.65 15.82
C PHE A 242 -31.84 7.55 17.13
N ARG A 243 -31.73 8.66 17.89
CA ARG A 243 -31.07 8.65 19.20
C ARG A 243 -31.75 7.73 20.21
N GLY A 244 -33.07 7.63 20.15
CA GLY A 244 -33.86 6.73 21.02
C GLY A 244 -34.04 5.33 20.45
N THR A 245 -33.90 5.14 19.14
CA THR A 245 -34.24 3.88 18.47
C THR A 245 -33.05 3.07 17.95
N ALA A 246 -31.83 3.63 17.88
CA ALA A 246 -30.68 2.92 17.30
C ALA A 246 -30.33 1.62 18.07
N TYR A 247 -30.34 1.66 19.39
CA TYR A 247 -30.07 0.48 20.22
C TYR A 247 -31.16 -0.60 20.09
N PRO A 248 -32.46 -0.31 20.28
CA PRO A 248 -33.50 -1.31 20.06
C PRO A 248 -33.58 -1.80 18.60
N TYR A 249 -33.11 -1.00 17.64
CA TYR A 249 -32.98 -1.42 16.24
C TYR A 249 -31.95 -2.54 16.09
N TYR A 250 -30.71 -2.32 16.50
CA TYR A 250 -29.69 -3.37 16.37
C TYR A 250 -29.96 -4.56 17.29
N LEU A 251 -30.56 -4.36 18.46
CA LEU A 251 -30.97 -5.45 19.35
C LEU A 251 -32.08 -6.33 18.79
N GLN A 252 -32.83 -5.89 17.78
CA GLN A 252 -33.97 -6.66 17.27
C GLN A 252 -33.55 -8.06 16.76
N GLY A 253 -32.30 -8.19 16.28
CA GLY A 253 -31.73 -9.47 15.92
C GLY A 253 -31.67 -10.43 17.12
N LEU A 254 -31.43 -9.91 18.34
CA LEU A 254 -31.34 -10.70 19.57
C LEU A 254 -32.71 -10.96 20.23
N SER A 255 -33.51 -9.92 20.42
CA SER A 255 -34.70 -9.95 21.27
C SER A 255 -36.03 -9.97 20.51
N GLY A 256 -35.99 -9.96 19.17
CA GLY A 256 -37.17 -9.79 18.33
C GLY A 256 -37.59 -8.32 18.17
N PRO A 257 -38.68 -8.07 17.42
CA PRO A 257 -39.08 -6.72 17.02
C PRO A 257 -39.45 -5.84 18.23
N SER A 258 -38.94 -4.62 18.25
CA SER A 258 -39.22 -3.64 19.32
C SER A 258 -40.35 -2.67 18.93
N LEU A 259 -41.28 -2.42 19.86
CA LEU A 259 -42.35 -1.43 19.69
C LEU A 259 -41.81 -0.01 19.42
N ALA A 260 -40.61 0.31 19.91
CA ALA A 260 -39.95 1.60 19.69
C ALA A 260 -39.69 1.88 18.21
N LEU A 261 -39.55 0.83 17.38
CA LEU A 261 -39.26 0.96 15.95
C LEU A 261 -40.46 1.42 15.12
N ARG A 262 -41.68 1.35 15.67
CA ARG A 262 -42.89 1.91 15.04
C ARG A 262 -42.77 3.42 14.80
N ALA A 263 -41.89 4.11 15.52
CA ALA A 263 -41.60 5.53 15.31
C ALA A 263 -41.07 5.84 13.91
N HIS A 264 -40.42 4.88 13.22
CA HIS A 264 -39.90 5.05 11.86
C HIS A 264 -40.96 4.90 10.77
N LEU A 265 -42.13 4.34 11.11
CA LEU A 265 -43.26 4.13 10.20
C LEU A 265 -44.25 5.31 10.21
N LEU A 266 -43.97 6.36 10.99
CA LEU A 266 -44.85 7.52 11.09
C LEU A 266 -44.79 8.35 9.79
N PRO A 267 -45.91 8.86 9.27
CA PRO A 267 -46.01 9.51 7.95
C PRO A 267 -45.18 10.79 7.75
N LYS A 268 -44.37 11.21 8.75
CA LYS A 268 -43.44 12.35 8.66
C LYS A 268 -41.98 11.94 8.37
N THR A 269 -41.65 10.66 8.36
CA THR A 269 -40.32 10.15 8.00
C THR A 269 -40.26 9.85 6.51
N ASN A 270 -40.14 10.90 5.69
CA ASN A 270 -40.01 10.75 4.24
C ASN A 270 -38.75 9.95 3.89
N ASP A 271 -38.91 8.93 3.04
CA ASP A 271 -37.80 8.19 2.46
C ASP A 271 -37.20 8.98 1.30
N VAL A 272 -35.92 9.33 1.43
CA VAL A 272 -35.15 10.09 0.44
C VAL A 272 -34.43 9.19 -0.57
N LEU A 273 -34.29 7.89 -0.29
CA LEU A 273 -33.59 6.95 -1.18
C LEU A 273 -34.53 6.08 -2.03
N GLY A 274 -35.84 6.06 -1.70
CA GLY A 274 -36.85 5.31 -2.45
C GLY A 274 -36.72 3.78 -2.32
N LEU A 275 -37.60 3.05 -3.02
CA LEU A 275 -37.58 1.58 -3.09
C LEU A 275 -36.25 1.10 -3.72
N PRO A 276 -35.61 0.04 -3.18
CA PRO A 276 -36.13 -0.96 -2.24
C PRO A 276 -35.83 -0.68 -0.75
N ASN A 277 -35.35 0.51 -0.39
CA ASN A 277 -34.98 0.78 1.00
C ASN A 277 -36.23 0.87 1.90
N PRO A 278 -36.26 0.19 3.06
CA PRO A 278 -37.39 0.30 3.98
C PRO A 278 -37.45 1.72 4.58
N PRO A 279 -38.65 2.30 4.74
CA PRO A 279 -38.81 3.68 5.17
C PRO A 279 -38.17 3.91 6.54
N GLY A 280 -37.38 4.98 6.63
CA GLY A 280 -36.85 5.53 7.87
C GLY A 280 -35.62 4.83 8.47
N VAL A 281 -35.41 3.52 8.27
CA VAL A 281 -34.32 2.78 8.97
C VAL A 281 -33.05 2.56 8.15
N TRP A 282 -33.06 2.83 6.84
CA TRP A 282 -31.89 2.68 5.96
C TRP A 282 -30.65 3.44 6.49
N LYS A 283 -30.86 4.56 7.20
CA LYS A 283 -29.75 5.31 7.82
C LYS A 283 -29.00 4.49 8.86
N LEU A 284 -29.68 3.62 9.60
CA LEU A 284 -29.05 2.71 10.55
C LEU A 284 -28.37 1.54 9.84
N GLU A 285 -28.92 1.08 8.72
CA GLU A 285 -28.26 0.08 7.87
C GLU A 285 -26.90 0.55 7.35
N GLU A 286 -26.79 1.81 6.91
CA GLU A 286 -25.51 2.39 6.47
C GLU A 286 -24.44 2.43 7.57
N PHE A 287 -24.85 2.55 8.85
CA PHE A 287 -23.92 2.50 9.98
C PHE A 287 -23.36 1.09 10.24
N LYS A 288 -23.95 0.03 9.68
CA LYS A 288 -23.35 -1.33 9.75
C LYS A 288 -21.99 -1.41 9.05
N ARG A 289 -21.65 -0.46 8.18
CA ARG A 289 -20.29 -0.31 7.62
C ARG A 289 -19.20 -0.09 8.68
N ARG A 290 -19.59 0.36 9.88
CA ARG A 290 -18.72 0.59 11.04
C ARG A 290 -18.70 -0.59 12.01
N PHE A 291 -19.46 -1.66 11.73
CA PHE A 291 -19.52 -2.83 12.60
C PHE A 291 -18.20 -3.61 12.52
N PRO A 292 -17.70 -4.10 13.66
CA PRO A 292 -16.43 -4.79 13.69
C PRO A 292 -16.56 -6.18 13.06
N LEU A 293 -15.41 -6.80 12.86
CA LEU A 293 -15.33 -8.20 12.49
C LEU A 293 -15.96 -9.09 13.57
N ASN A 294 -16.72 -10.09 13.17
CA ASN A 294 -17.41 -10.99 14.09
C ASN A 294 -17.51 -12.43 13.52
N ASN A 295 -18.31 -13.28 14.15
CA ASN A 295 -18.57 -14.63 13.67
C ASN A 295 -19.81 -14.68 12.74
N PRO A 296 -19.97 -15.75 11.94
CA PRO A 296 -21.09 -15.89 11.02
C PRO A 296 -22.48 -15.82 11.68
N ALA A 297 -22.62 -16.32 12.92
CA ALA A 297 -23.88 -16.26 13.64
C ALA A 297 -24.30 -14.81 13.95
N MET A 298 -23.35 -13.91 14.21
CA MET A 298 -23.65 -12.49 14.40
C MET A 298 -23.95 -11.79 13.06
N TYR A 299 -23.25 -12.18 12.00
CA TYR A 299 -23.50 -11.65 10.65
C TYR A 299 -24.92 -11.95 10.17
N GLU A 300 -25.38 -13.18 10.33
CA GLU A 300 -26.74 -13.60 10.00
C GLU A 300 -27.77 -12.86 10.87
N ARG A 301 -27.51 -12.74 12.18
CA ARG A 301 -28.46 -12.14 13.12
C ARG A 301 -28.63 -10.64 12.98
N PHE A 302 -27.59 -9.94 12.53
CA PHE A 302 -27.62 -8.48 12.36
C PHE A 302 -27.60 -8.04 10.89
N GLY A 303 -27.58 -8.95 9.92
CA GLY A 303 -27.63 -8.63 8.48
C GLY A 303 -26.44 -7.79 8.01
N TYR A 304 -25.21 -8.26 8.25
CA TYR A 304 -23.99 -7.67 7.70
C TYR A 304 -22.90 -8.72 7.53
N THR A 305 -21.89 -8.46 6.70
CA THR A 305 -20.69 -9.29 6.62
C THR A 305 -19.45 -8.42 6.47
N SER A 306 -18.31 -8.92 6.92
CA SER A 306 -17.01 -8.27 6.74
C SER A 306 -16.22 -8.97 5.65
N LEU A 307 -15.60 -8.19 4.78
CA LEU A 307 -14.88 -8.66 3.62
C LEU A 307 -13.44 -8.13 3.66
N PHE A 308 -12.48 -9.02 3.45
CA PHE A 308 -11.12 -8.65 3.10
C PHE A 308 -11.06 -8.47 1.58
N GLN A 309 -10.55 -7.34 1.13
CA GLN A 309 -10.47 -6.99 -0.29
C GLN A 309 -9.02 -6.75 -0.68
N VAL A 310 -8.63 -7.22 -1.86
CA VAL A 310 -7.34 -6.93 -2.50
C VAL A 310 -7.61 -6.44 -3.90
N TRP A 311 -6.96 -5.36 -4.33
CA TRP A 311 -7.09 -4.82 -5.67
C TRP A 311 -5.74 -4.31 -6.18
N ASN A 312 -5.60 -4.23 -7.50
CA ASN A 312 -4.39 -3.67 -8.11
C ASN A 312 -4.60 -2.22 -8.49
N GLU A 313 -3.59 -1.40 -8.22
CA GLU A 313 -3.57 0.02 -8.58
C GLU A 313 -2.33 0.34 -9.41
N VAL A 314 -2.54 0.75 -10.66
CA VAL A 314 -1.49 1.21 -11.57
C VAL A 314 -1.50 2.72 -11.59
N LYS A 315 -0.57 3.34 -10.85
CA LYS A 315 -0.37 4.79 -10.82
C LYS A 315 1.11 5.12 -10.93
N PRO A 316 1.50 6.16 -11.68
CA PRO A 316 2.85 6.70 -11.63
C PRO A 316 3.21 7.15 -10.22
N ARG A 317 4.36 6.69 -9.72
CA ARG A 317 4.87 6.98 -8.38
C ARG A 317 6.37 7.24 -8.44
N LEU A 318 6.87 7.95 -7.43
CA LEU A 318 8.31 8.09 -7.17
C LEU A 318 8.63 7.30 -5.91
N LEU A 319 9.54 6.34 -6.02
CA LEU A 319 9.98 5.50 -4.90
C LEU A 319 11.22 6.13 -4.24
N PRO A 320 11.28 6.21 -2.91
CA PRO A 320 10.25 5.79 -1.96
C PRO A 320 9.04 6.75 -1.93
N GLU A 321 7.84 6.21 -1.68
CA GLU A 321 6.62 7.03 -1.63
C GLU A 321 6.61 8.03 -0.47
N PRO A 322 7.02 7.66 0.77
CA PRO A 322 7.05 8.62 1.88
C PRO A 322 8.07 9.74 1.65
N ALA A 323 7.61 10.99 1.73
CA ALA A 323 8.48 12.16 1.54
C ALA A 323 9.67 12.19 2.52
N SER A 324 9.46 11.73 3.76
CA SER A 324 10.51 11.63 4.79
C SER A 324 11.62 10.63 4.44
N ALA A 325 11.35 9.65 3.58
CA ALA A 325 12.32 8.62 3.19
C ALA A 325 13.17 9.03 1.97
N LYS A 326 12.74 10.04 1.20
CA LYS A 326 13.43 10.47 -0.04
C LYS A 326 14.89 10.85 0.17
N PRO A 327 15.28 11.61 1.23
CA PRO A 327 16.69 11.92 1.48
C PRO A 327 17.57 10.68 1.70
N LEU A 328 17.00 9.59 2.23
CA LEU A 328 17.71 8.33 2.50
C LEU A 328 17.84 7.44 1.26
N ARG A 329 17.16 7.79 0.16
CA ARG A 329 17.10 7.00 -1.08
C ARG A 329 17.43 7.85 -2.32
N GLN A 330 18.27 8.86 -2.16
CA GLN A 330 18.77 9.65 -3.28
C GLN A 330 19.75 8.83 -4.12
N MET A 331 19.77 9.05 -5.44
CA MET A 331 20.78 8.48 -6.33
C MET A 331 22.06 9.32 -6.25
N ILE A 332 23.07 8.78 -5.58
CA ILE A 332 24.35 9.43 -5.34
C ILE A 332 25.47 8.57 -5.91
N TYR A 333 26.28 9.17 -6.77
CA TYR A 333 27.55 8.58 -7.18
C TYR A 333 28.63 8.88 -6.12
N MET A 334 29.26 7.84 -5.61
CA MET A 334 30.29 7.87 -4.56
C MET A 334 31.63 8.28 -5.16
N ALA A 335 31.79 9.59 -5.36
CA ALA A 335 33.03 10.22 -5.83
C ALA A 335 33.92 10.68 -4.67
N ALA A 336 35.21 10.95 -4.96
CA ALA A 336 36.18 11.46 -4.01
C ALA A 336 37.22 12.38 -4.68
N GLY A 337 37.51 13.53 -4.07
CA GLY A 337 38.63 14.40 -4.44
C GLY A 337 39.87 14.11 -3.60
N GLY A 338 40.99 14.77 -3.90
CA GLY A 338 42.25 14.64 -3.17
C GLY A 338 42.75 15.94 -2.56
N ASN A 339 43.16 15.92 -1.29
CA ASN A 339 43.89 17.03 -0.67
C ASN A 339 45.35 16.62 -0.46
N VAL A 340 46.28 17.40 -1.02
CA VAL A 340 47.73 17.18 -0.86
C VAL A 340 48.27 18.22 0.11
N TYR A 341 49.03 17.80 1.13
CA TYR A 341 49.54 18.69 2.19
C TYR A 341 51.07 18.73 2.18
N LEU A 342 51.65 19.79 1.62
CA LEU A 342 53.10 19.93 1.52
C LEU A 342 53.78 19.99 2.91
N PRO A 343 54.96 19.37 3.07
CA PRO A 343 55.75 18.66 2.04
C PRO A 343 55.30 17.21 1.78
N ASN A 344 54.29 16.71 2.48
CA ASN A 344 53.77 15.36 2.30
C ASN A 344 52.92 15.29 1.01
N LEU A 345 53.53 14.76 -0.07
CA LEU A 345 52.90 14.66 -1.39
C LEU A 345 51.84 13.55 -1.52
N VAL A 346 51.44 12.92 -0.42
CA VAL A 346 50.40 11.89 -0.42
C VAL A 346 49.02 12.55 -0.47
N PRO A 347 48.19 12.31 -1.51
CA PRO A 347 46.84 12.81 -1.57
C PRO A 347 45.95 12.10 -0.52
N VAL A 348 45.30 12.89 0.32
CA VAL A 348 44.28 12.43 1.26
C VAL A 348 42.93 12.43 0.53
N PRO A 349 42.27 11.27 0.38
CA PRO A 349 40.97 11.21 -0.27
C PRO A 349 39.90 11.89 0.59
N VAL A 350 39.07 12.73 -0.04
CA VAL A 350 37.96 13.44 0.58
C VAL A 350 36.68 13.07 -0.15
N PRO A 351 35.63 12.56 0.53
CA PRO A 351 34.36 12.24 -0.12
C PRO A 351 33.78 13.45 -0.84
N ALA A 352 33.48 13.28 -2.13
CA ALA A 352 32.92 14.29 -3.02
C ALA A 352 31.64 13.75 -3.71
N PRO A 353 30.60 13.34 -2.96
CA PRO A 353 29.46 12.65 -3.54
C PRO A 353 28.71 13.52 -4.55
N MET A 354 28.30 12.91 -5.67
CA MET A 354 27.60 13.58 -6.76
C MET A 354 26.12 13.17 -6.78
N LEU A 355 25.22 14.12 -6.55
CA LEU A 355 23.78 13.89 -6.65
C LEU A 355 23.32 13.87 -8.11
N LEU A 356 22.56 12.86 -8.50
CA LEU A 356 21.90 12.84 -9.81
C LEU A 356 20.56 13.57 -9.68
N LEU A 357 20.51 14.82 -10.16
CA LEU A 357 19.34 15.70 -10.01
C LEU A 357 18.06 15.11 -10.61
N GLU A 358 18.18 14.37 -11.72
CA GLU A 358 17.05 13.70 -12.38
C GLU A 358 16.29 12.73 -11.44
N PHE A 359 16.99 12.11 -10.50
CA PHE A 359 16.42 11.13 -9.57
C PHE A 359 16.41 11.63 -8.12
N ALA A 360 16.65 12.93 -7.89
CA ALA A 360 16.72 13.51 -6.55
C ALA A 360 15.38 13.40 -5.78
N ALA A 361 14.26 13.37 -6.51
CA ALA A 361 12.92 13.23 -5.95
C ALA A 361 12.47 11.76 -5.76
N GLY A 362 13.28 10.79 -6.18
CA GLY A 362 12.99 9.35 -6.14
C GLY A 362 13.10 8.68 -7.51
N LEU A 363 13.07 7.34 -7.52
CA LEU A 363 13.08 6.53 -8.73
C LEU A 363 11.66 6.38 -9.30
N PRO A 364 11.44 6.64 -10.61
CA PRO A 364 10.11 6.52 -11.20
C PRO A 364 9.66 5.06 -11.31
N TYR A 365 8.39 4.82 -10.99
CA TYR A 365 7.74 3.51 -11.09
C TYR A 365 6.31 3.64 -11.62
N THR A 366 5.92 2.78 -12.56
CA THR A 366 4.58 2.80 -13.19
C THR A 366 3.96 1.40 -13.32
N GLY A 367 4.24 0.49 -12.39
CA GLY A 367 3.64 -0.85 -12.35
C GLY A 367 2.44 -0.99 -11.41
N PRO A 368 1.78 -2.17 -11.39
CA PRO A 368 0.73 -2.50 -10.43
C PRO A 368 1.26 -2.57 -9.00
N GLN A 369 0.52 -1.96 -8.07
CA GLN A 369 0.66 -2.14 -6.63
C GLN A 369 -0.61 -2.82 -6.11
N SER A 370 -0.48 -4.01 -5.52
CA SER A 370 -1.58 -4.73 -4.87
C SER A 370 -1.87 -4.14 -3.50
N ARG A 371 -2.98 -3.43 -3.38
CA ARG A 371 -3.49 -2.81 -2.16
C ARG A 371 -4.48 -3.74 -1.47
N PHE A 372 -4.75 -3.53 -0.18
CA PHE A 372 -5.71 -4.34 0.56
C PHE A 372 -6.52 -3.52 1.56
N THR A 373 -7.67 -4.05 1.98
CA THR A 373 -8.51 -3.41 2.99
C THR A 373 -9.48 -4.41 3.63
N TRP A 374 -10.09 -4.04 4.75
CA TRP A 374 -11.27 -4.73 5.29
C TRP A 374 -12.45 -3.78 5.24
N VAL A 375 -13.61 -4.25 4.80
CA VAL A 375 -14.85 -3.46 4.74
C VAL A 375 -15.99 -4.25 5.39
N SER A 376 -16.94 -3.55 6.00
CA SER A 376 -18.19 -4.14 6.46
C SER A 376 -19.31 -3.70 5.53
N VAL A 377 -20.16 -4.64 5.11
CA VAL A 377 -21.23 -4.42 4.15
C VAL A 377 -22.53 -4.96 4.76
N GLY A 378 -23.56 -4.11 4.80
CA GLY A 378 -24.90 -4.52 5.22
C GLY A 378 -25.57 -5.41 4.18
N GLU A 379 -26.57 -6.19 4.60
CA GLU A 379 -27.40 -6.97 3.69
C GLU A 379 -28.09 -6.07 2.64
N GLY A 380 -28.10 -6.51 1.38
CA GLY A 380 -28.71 -5.78 0.27
C GLY A 380 -27.88 -4.60 -0.26
N TYR A 381 -26.69 -4.34 0.29
CA TYR A 381 -25.80 -3.29 -0.20
C TYR A 381 -24.76 -3.83 -1.18
N GLU A 382 -24.37 -2.98 -2.13
CA GLU A 382 -23.26 -3.26 -3.04
C GLU A 382 -21.94 -3.36 -2.28
N VAL A 383 -21.12 -4.33 -2.71
CA VAL A 383 -19.76 -4.49 -2.19
C VAL A 383 -18.86 -3.48 -2.91
N PRO A 384 -18.12 -2.60 -2.19
CA PRO A 384 -17.25 -1.63 -2.81
C PRO A 384 -16.21 -2.29 -3.73
N ARG A 385 -15.94 -1.70 -4.91
CA ARG A 385 -14.94 -2.14 -5.90
C ARG A 385 -15.24 -3.48 -6.61
N VAL A 386 -16.46 -4.00 -6.45
CA VAL A 386 -16.84 -5.32 -6.96
C VAL A 386 -18.01 -5.17 -7.93
N ASN A 387 -17.77 -5.49 -9.19
CA ASN A 387 -18.76 -5.45 -10.27
C ASN A 387 -18.63 -6.72 -11.11
N GLY A 388 -19.74 -7.32 -11.53
CA GLY A 388 -19.72 -8.53 -12.37
C GLY A 388 -19.89 -9.83 -11.57
N VAL A 389 -19.27 -10.91 -12.05
CA VAL A 389 -19.34 -12.24 -11.42
C VAL A 389 -17.94 -12.72 -10.97
N PRO A 390 -17.83 -13.57 -9.94
CA PRO A 390 -16.57 -14.16 -9.56
C PRO A 390 -15.99 -15.04 -10.69
N ALA A 391 -14.68 -14.98 -10.87
CA ALA A 391 -13.96 -15.75 -11.88
C ALA A 391 -14.02 -17.25 -11.57
N GLY A 392 -14.25 -18.07 -12.59
CA GLY A 392 -14.38 -19.52 -12.44
C GLY A 392 -15.72 -19.99 -11.92
N TYR A 393 -16.64 -19.09 -11.58
CA TYR A 393 -18.03 -19.43 -11.32
C TYR A 393 -18.84 -19.26 -12.60
N GLY A 394 -19.51 -20.33 -13.03
CA GLY A 394 -20.54 -20.23 -14.06
C GLY A 394 -21.69 -19.36 -13.59
N ALA A 395 -22.52 -18.88 -14.52
CA ALA A 395 -23.82 -18.31 -14.19
C ALA A 395 -24.62 -19.32 -13.35
N ILE A 396 -24.67 -19.16 -12.02
CA ILE A 396 -25.58 -19.94 -11.18
C ILE A 396 -26.96 -19.32 -11.40
N THR A 397 -27.65 -19.78 -12.44
CA THR A 397 -29.07 -19.57 -12.65
C THR A 397 -29.83 -20.43 -11.64
N LYS A 398 -30.55 -19.80 -10.72
CA LYS A 398 -31.72 -20.43 -10.09
C LYS A 398 -32.88 -20.45 -11.07
#